data_AF-A0A0F9UWU2-F1
#
_entry.id   AF-A0A0F9UWU2-F1
#
_cell.length_a   1.000
_cell.length_b   1.000
_cell.length_c   1.000
_cell.angle_alpha   90.00
_cell.angle_beta   90.00
_cell.angle_gamma   90.00
#
_symmetry.space_group_name_H-M   'P 1'
#
loop_
_entity.id
_entity.type
_entity.pdbx_description
1 polymer ?
#
loop_
_entity_poly.entity_id
_entity_poly.type
_entity_poly.pdbx_seq_one_letter_code
_entity_poly.pdbx_strand_id
1 'polypeptide(L)'
;MTWIDKIRAWDYDITVVFSWLWGVVLYNAERHGPIAYLVALVVVVLLLLAFPPTRALTKTTVGGIFRMATVYIQLVASLVTVQLLGFIFRLLLTMFHKARIWVLESIRRFRETD
;
A
#
# COMPACT_ATOMS: atom_id res chain seq x y z
N MET A 1 -7.69 24.69 40.24
CA MET A 1 -6.63 23.86 39.60
C MET A 1 -5.74 24.80 38.81
N THR A 2 -4.48 24.97 39.20
CA THR A 2 -3.58 25.93 38.55
C THR A 2 -2.98 25.37 37.26
N TRP A 3 -2.46 26.23 36.38
CA TRP A 3 -1.85 25.80 35.11
C TRP A 3 -0.65 24.85 35.32
N ILE A 4 0.08 25.02 36.43
CA ILE A 4 1.18 24.14 36.87
C ILE A 4 0.67 22.74 37.23
N ASP A 5 -0.51 22.65 37.86
CA ASP A 5 -1.13 21.36 38.20
C ASP A 5 -1.54 20.60 36.94
N LYS A 6 -2.01 21.30 35.90
CA LYS A 6 -2.38 20.69 34.61
C LYS A 6 -1.17 20.12 33.86
N ILE A 7 -0.05 20.85 33.85
CA ILE A 7 1.22 20.38 33.26
C ILE A 7 1.74 19.16 34.03
N ARG A 8 1.67 19.20 35.37
CA ARG A 8 2.13 18.11 36.23
C ARG A 8 1.26 16.86 36.12
N ALA A 9 -0.05 17.03 35.97
CA ALA A 9 -1.01 15.95 35.78
C ALA A 9 -1.06 15.41 34.35
N TRP A 10 -0.33 16.00 33.40
CA TRP A 10 -0.46 15.70 31.97
C TRP A 10 -1.91 15.78 31.48
N ASP A 11 -2.73 16.62 32.11
CA ASP A 11 -4.12 16.87 31.75
C ASP A 11 -4.16 17.88 30.59
N TYR A 12 -3.59 17.43 29.46
CA TYR A 12 -3.69 18.11 28.19
C TYR A 12 -4.99 17.66 27.54
N ASP A 13 -5.90 18.61 27.32
CA ASP A 13 -7.07 18.36 26.50
C ASP A 13 -6.60 17.98 25.10
N ILE A 14 -6.71 16.70 24.79
CA ILE A 14 -6.30 16.09 23.51
C ILE A 14 -6.94 16.85 22.35
N THR A 15 -8.13 17.40 22.56
CA THR A 15 -8.88 18.20 21.58
C THR A 15 -8.12 19.45 21.13
N VAL A 16 -7.41 20.12 22.04
CA VAL A 16 -6.62 21.33 21.73
C VAL A 16 -5.37 20.99 20.93
N VAL A 17 -4.73 19.86 21.24
CA VAL A 17 -3.57 19.38 20.48
C VAL A 17 -3.99 18.96 19.07
N PHE A 18 -5.11 18.26 18.94
CA PHE A 18 -5.66 17.85 17.64
C PHE A 18 -6.09 19.05 16.78
N SER A 19 -6.73 20.07 17.36
CA SER A 19 -7.14 21.26 16.62
C SER A 19 -5.93 22.07 16.11
N TRP A 20 -4.88 22.17 16.93
CA TRP A 20 -3.61 22.79 16.51
C TRP A 20 -2.93 21.98 15.38
N LEU A 21 -2.84 20.66 15.51
CA LEU A 21 -2.25 19.78 14.49
C LEU A 21 -3.02 19.86 13.16
N TRP A 22 -4.35 19.85 13.22
CA TRP A 22 -5.20 20.01 12.04
C TRP A 22 -5.00 21.36 11.37
N GLY A 23 -4.84 22.43 12.16
CA GLY A 23 -4.49 23.76 11.66
C GLY A 23 -3.15 23.81 10.92
N VAL A 24 -2.12 23.10 11.42
CA VAL A 24 -0.81 22.99 10.75
C VAL A 24 -0.91 22.25 9.42
N VAL A 25 -1.71 21.18 9.35
CA VAL A 25 -1.94 20.43 8.10
C VAL A 25 -2.66 21.30 7.08
N LEU A 26 -3.73 22.00 7.47
CA LEU A 26 -4.47 22.91 6.60
C LEU A 26 -3.60 24.05 6.06
N TYR A 27 -2.82 24.68 6.93
CA TYR A 27 -1.92 25.77 6.53
C TYR A 27 -0.91 25.33 5.45
N ASN A 28 -0.33 24.14 5.60
CA ASN A 28 0.62 23.62 4.61
C ASN A 28 -0.09 23.15 3.32
N ALA A 29 -1.31 22.65 3.43
CA ALA A 29 -2.11 22.22 2.29
C ALA A 29 -2.48 23.38 1.36
N GLU A 30 -2.89 24.53 1.93
CA GLU A 30 -3.24 25.72 1.15
C GLU A 30 -2.02 26.35 0.46
N ARG A 31 -0.83 26.24 1.07
CA ARG A 31 0.35 27.00 0.64
C ARG A 31 1.26 26.27 -0.34
N HIS A 32 1.33 24.94 -0.27
CA HIS A 32 2.36 24.17 -0.99
C HIS A 32 1.78 23.03 -1.86
N GLY A 33 0.45 22.93 -1.96
CA GLY A 33 -0.22 21.96 -2.80
C GLY A 33 -0.25 20.53 -2.22
N PRO A 34 -0.73 19.55 -3.00
CA PRO A 34 -1.15 18.24 -2.47
C PRO A 34 0.01 17.39 -1.91
N ILE A 35 1.25 17.60 -2.36
CA ILE A 35 2.42 16.86 -1.86
C ILE A 35 2.77 17.29 -0.43
N ALA A 36 2.58 18.56 -0.08
CA ALA A 36 2.83 19.07 1.26
C ALA A 36 1.87 18.48 2.30
N TYR A 37 0.69 18.01 1.89
CA TYR A 37 -0.26 17.32 2.76
C TYR A 37 0.34 16.02 3.33
N LEU A 38 0.99 15.22 2.48
CA LEU A 38 1.62 13.96 2.91
C LEU A 38 2.75 14.21 3.91
N VAL A 39 3.58 15.22 3.65
CA VAL A 39 4.70 15.56 4.54
C VAL A 39 4.19 16.10 5.87
N ALA A 40 3.21 17.00 5.87
CA ALA A 40 2.61 17.53 7.09
C ALA A 40 1.94 16.42 7.93
N LEU A 41 1.24 15.48 7.29
CA LEU A 41 0.60 14.35 7.96
C LEU A 41 1.63 13.40 8.59
N VAL A 42 2.75 13.13 7.91
CA VAL A 42 3.85 12.34 8.48
C VAL A 42 4.45 13.03 9.70
N VAL A 43 4.68 14.35 9.64
CA VAL A 43 5.21 15.12 10.78
C VAL A 43 4.25 15.08 11.97
N VAL A 44 2.95 15.23 11.75
CA VAL A 44 1.91 15.11 12.79
C VAL A 44 1.94 13.75 13.46
N VAL A 45 2.06 12.67 12.69
CA VAL A 45 2.15 11.30 13.21
C VAL A 45 3.42 11.11 14.07
N LEU A 46 4.56 11.63 13.63
CA LEU A 46 5.81 11.58 14.38
C LEU A 46 5.72 12.38 15.71
N LEU A 47 5.03 13.52 15.69
CA LEU A 47 4.77 14.35 16.88
C LEU A 47 3.86 13.61 17.88
N LEU A 48 2.78 12.98 17.40
CA LEU A 48 1.89 12.16 18.25
C LEU A 48 2.58 10.92 18.82
N LEU A 49 3.56 10.34 18.11
CA LEU A 49 4.41 9.26 18.60
C LEU A 49 5.42 9.72 19.67
N ALA A 50 5.80 11.00 19.66
CA ALA A 50 6.71 11.58 20.66
C ALA A 50 6.00 11.82 22.01
N PHE A 51 4.68 12.05 22.00
CA PHE A 51 3.89 12.20 23.21
C PHE A 51 3.60 10.83 23.87
N PRO A 52 4.01 10.61 25.14
CA PRO A 52 3.79 9.34 25.85
C PRO A 52 2.34 8.83 25.87
N PRO A 53 1.30 9.67 26.12
CA PRO A 53 -0.08 9.18 26.22
C PRO A 53 -0.67 8.75 24.87
N THR A 54 -0.30 9.41 23.77
CA THR A 54 -0.82 9.08 22.43
C THR A 54 -0.01 7.99 21.73
N ARG A 55 1.22 7.72 22.18
CA ARG A 55 2.15 6.76 21.57
C ARG A 55 1.57 5.37 21.34
N ALA A 56 0.79 4.86 22.29
CA ALA A 56 0.17 3.54 22.18
C ALA A 56 -0.88 3.50 21.06
N LEU A 57 -1.76 4.50 21.01
CA LEU A 57 -2.80 4.64 19.99
C LEU A 57 -2.21 4.94 18.60
N THR A 58 -1.24 5.84 18.51
CA THR A 58 -0.59 6.15 17.24
C THR A 58 0.17 4.94 16.70
N LYS A 59 0.84 4.15 17.57
CA LYS A 59 1.53 2.92 17.16
C LYS A 59 0.56 1.85 16.64
N THR A 60 -0.60 1.65 17.27
CA THR A 60 -1.60 0.69 16.79
C THR A 60 -2.23 1.14 15.48
N THR A 61 -2.55 2.42 15.34
CA THR A 61 -3.10 2.98 14.09
C THR A 61 -2.12 2.88 12.93
N VAL A 62 -0.86 3.32 13.12
CA VAL A 62 0.17 3.25 12.06
C VAL A 62 0.47 1.79 11.68
N GLY A 63 0.58 0.89 12.66
CA GLY A 63 0.76 -0.55 12.41
C GLY A 63 -0.41 -1.16 11.62
N GLY A 64 -1.64 -0.75 11.93
CA GLY A 64 -2.85 -1.16 11.20
C GLY A 64 -2.83 -0.69 9.75
N ILE A 65 -2.50 0.58 9.50
CA ILE A 65 -2.41 1.15 8.15
C ILE A 65 -1.34 0.43 7.33
N PHE A 66 -0.14 0.22 7.90
CA PHE A 66 0.93 -0.48 7.21
C PHE A 66 0.55 -1.92 6.86
N ARG A 67 -0.12 -2.63 7.77
CA ARG A 67 -0.62 -3.98 7.52
C ARG A 67 -1.69 -4.01 6.42
N MET A 68 -2.59 -3.05 6.38
CA MET A 68 -3.59 -2.96 5.30
C MET A 68 -2.93 -2.69 3.96
N ALA A 69 -1.92 -1.81 3.92
CA ALA A 69 -1.16 -1.52 2.71
C ALA A 69 -0.40 -2.76 2.20
N THR A 70 0.27 -3.51 3.08
CA THR A 70 0.98 -4.73 2.68
C THR A 70 0.03 -5.81 2.18
N VAL A 71 -1.12 -6.01 2.83
CA VAL A 71 -2.16 -6.94 2.38
C VAL A 71 -2.68 -6.54 1.00
N TYR A 72 -2.93 -5.24 0.77
CA TYR A 72 -3.35 -4.75 -0.53
C TYR A 72 -2.31 -5.04 -1.62
N ILE A 73 -1.04 -4.75 -1.37
CA ILE A 73 0.07 -5.05 -2.30
C ILE A 73 0.14 -6.55 -2.59
N GLN A 74 0.03 -7.39 -1.57
CA GLN A 74 0.02 -8.85 -1.73
C GLN A 74 -1.15 -9.32 -2.60
N LEU A 75 -2.34 -8.77 -2.42
CA LEU A 75 -3.51 -9.11 -3.25
C LEU A 75 -3.30 -8.71 -4.71
N VAL A 76 -2.81 -7.50 -4.96
CA VAL A 76 -2.52 -7.02 -6.32
C VAL A 76 -1.44 -7.89 -6.97
N ALA A 77 -0.35 -8.18 -6.25
CA ALA A 77 0.72 -9.05 -6.75
C ALA A 77 0.22 -10.48 -7.05
N SER A 78 -0.64 -11.03 -6.19
CA SER A 78 -1.24 -12.35 -6.38
C SER A 78 -2.13 -12.37 -7.63
N LEU A 79 -2.96 -11.34 -7.81
CA LEU A 79 -3.83 -11.21 -8.97
C LEU A 79 -3.03 -11.13 -10.27
N VAL A 80 -1.99 -10.29 -10.31
CA VAL A 80 -1.08 -10.19 -11.46
C VAL A 80 -0.43 -11.54 -11.76
N THR A 81 0.06 -12.23 -10.73
CA THR A 81 0.71 -13.54 -10.86
C THR A 81 -0.24 -14.57 -11.48
N VAL A 82 -1.48 -14.67 -11.01
CA VAL A 82 -2.48 -15.62 -11.54
C VAL A 82 -2.82 -15.31 -13.00
N GLN A 83 -3.01 -14.04 -13.36
CA GLN A 83 -3.30 -13.67 -14.74
C GLN A 83 -2.12 -13.97 -15.67
N LEU A 84 -0.90 -13.70 -15.23
CA LEU A 84 0.32 -13.92 -16.00
C LEU A 84 0.58 -15.42 -16.20
N LEU A 85 0.42 -16.24 -15.16
CA LEU A 85 0.46 -17.70 -15.27
C LEU A 85 -0.62 -18.25 -16.21
N GLY A 86 -1.85 -17.74 -16.10
CA GLY A 86 -2.95 -18.13 -16.97
C GLY A 86 -2.66 -17.81 -18.45
N PHE A 87 -2.05 -16.65 -18.71
CA PHE A 87 -1.61 -16.27 -20.05
C PHE A 87 -0.50 -17.20 -20.57
N ILE A 88 0.52 -17.47 -19.76
CA ILE A 88 1.62 -18.38 -20.12
C ILE A 88 1.08 -19.78 -20.46
N PHE A 89 0.16 -20.33 -19.66
CA PHE A 89 -0.43 -21.63 -19.94
C PHE A 89 -1.18 -21.68 -21.26
N ARG A 90 -1.97 -20.64 -21.57
CA ARG A 90 -2.66 -20.53 -22.87
C ARG A 90 -1.67 -20.44 -24.03
N LEU A 91 -0.58 -19.70 -23.86
CA LEU A 91 0.47 -19.57 -24.85
C LEU A 91 1.18 -20.90 -25.09
N LEU A 92 1.54 -21.63 -24.03
CA LEU A 92 2.12 -22.96 -24.11
C LEU A 92 1.20 -23.96 -24.81
N LEU A 93 -0.09 -23.98 -24.45
CA LEU A 93 -1.07 -24.84 -25.12
C LEU A 93 -1.21 -24.50 -26.61
N THR A 94 -1.18 -23.21 -26.94
CA THR A 94 -1.22 -22.76 -28.35
C THR A 94 0.00 -23.22 -29.12
N MET A 95 1.19 -23.08 -28.53
CA MET A 95 2.45 -23.54 -29.15
C MET A 95 2.47 -25.06 -29.30
N PHE A 96 2.00 -25.78 -28.29
CA PHE A 96 1.89 -27.24 -28.35
C PHE A 96 0.93 -27.70 -29.46
N HIS A 97 -0.23 -27.05 -29.62
CA HIS A 97 -1.16 -27.34 -30.71
C HIS A 97 -0.52 -27.08 -32.09
N LYS A 98 0.17 -25.95 -32.27
CA LYS A 98 0.88 -25.65 -33.51
C LYS A 98 2.00 -26.64 -33.80
N ALA A 99 2.78 -27.00 -32.79
CA ALA A 99 3.85 -27.99 -32.91
C ALA A 99 3.30 -29.37 -33.30
N ARG A 100 2.18 -29.80 -32.69
CA ARG A 100 1.51 -31.06 -33.04
C ARG A 100 1.06 -31.09 -34.49
N ILE A 101 0.43 -30.00 -34.97
CA ILE A 101 0.00 -29.89 -36.37
C ILE A 101 1.20 -29.99 -37.31
N TRP A 102 2.27 -29.22 -37.02
CA TRP A 102 3.48 -29.23 -37.82
C TRP A 102 4.16 -30.61 -37.89
N VAL A 103 4.20 -31.35 -36.77
CA VAL A 103 4.73 -32.73 -36.75
C VAL A 103 3.89 -33.66 -37.63
N LEU A 104 2.56 -33.59 -37.53
CA LEU A 104 1.67 -34.41 -38.36
C LEU A 104 1.81 -34.08 -39.85
N GLU A 105 1.94 -32.81 -40.21
CA GLU A 105 2.20 -32.37 -41.59
C GLU A 105 3.57 -32.80 -42.10
N SER A 106 4.60 -32.74 -41.25
CA SER A 106 5.96 -33.18 -41.60
C SER A 106 5.99 -34.68 -41.89
N ILE A 107 5.36 -35.49 -41.03
CA ILE A 107 5.22 -36.95 -41.24
C ILE A 107 4.45 -37.24 -42.53
N ARG A 108 3.38 -36.50 -42.82
CA ARG A 108 2.59 -36.67 -44.04
C ARG A 108 3.41 -36.37 -45.31
N ARG A 109 4.21 -35.30 -45.30
CA ARG A 109 5.11 -34.94 -46.42
C ARG A 109 6.20 -35.99 -46.64
N PHE A 110 6.81 -36.50 -45.57
CA PHE A 110 7.78 -37.59 -45.68
C PHE A 110 7.19 -38.83 -46.35
N ARG A 111 5.93 -39.18 -46.03
CA ARG A 111 5.24 -40.35 -46.60
C ARG A 111 4.84 -40.18 -48.08
N GLU A 112 4.69 -38.96 -48.58
CA GLU A 112 4.35 -38.68 -49.98
C GLU A 112 5.60 -38.61 -50.89
N THR A 113 6.81 -38.64 -50.32
CA THR A 113 8.08 -38.53 -51.05
C THR A 113 8.78 -39.88 -51.25
N ASP A 114 8.39 -40.92 -50.49
CA ASP A 114 8.74 -42.34 -50.70
C ASP A 114 7.71 -43.03 -51.61
#